data_AF-A0A117MFA1-F1
#
_entry.id   AF-A0A117MFA1-F1
#
_cell.length_a   1.000
_cell.length_b   1.000
_cell.length_c   1.000
_cell.angle_alpha   90.00
_cell.angle_beta   90.00
_cell.angle_gamma   90.00
#
_symmetry.space_group_name_H-M   'P 1'
#
loop_
_entity.id
_entity.type
_entity.pdbx_description
1 polymer ?
#
loop_
_entity_poly.entity_id
_entity_poly.type
_entity_poly.pdbx_seq_one_letter_code
_entity_poly.pdbx_strand_id
1 'polypeptide(L)'
;MPVIGEKAPEFDALTTHRPLKLSDLAGKWVILRLTKALQTPDKHGVATLANWEAGEKVIVPAPKTPEEIEKRMNEGYECKDWCLCCKQL
;
A
#
# COMPACT_ATOMS: atom_id res chain seq x y z
N MET A 1 -14.69 -16.92 -20.45
CA MET A 1 -14.51 -15.62 -19.77
C MET A 1 -15.26 -15.71 -18.45
N PRO A 2 -14.65 -15.39 -17.30
CA PRO A 2 -15.32 -15.50 -16.00
C PRO A 2 -16.53 -14.56 -15.90
N VAL A 3 -17.59 -14.99 -15.22
CA VAL A 3 -18.86 -14.26 -15.10
C VAL A 3 -19.02 -13.68 -13.68
N ILE A 4 -19.63 -12.50 -13.56
CA ILE A 4 -19.93 -11.90 -12.26
C ILE A 4 -20.85 -12.83 -11.45
N GLY A 5 -20.46 -13.14 -10.23
CA GLY A 5 -21.19 -14.03 -9.31
C GLY A 5 -20.66 -15.46 -9.28
N GLU A 6 -19.87 -15.89 -10.26
CA GLU A 6 -19.17 -17.17 -10.21
C GLU A 6 -17.95 -17.09 -9.29
N LYS A 7 -17.52 -18.25 -8.77
CA LYS A 7 -16.27 -18.32 -8.01
C LYS A 7 -15.12 -17.89 -8.90
N ALA A 8 -14.29 -16.97 -8.40
CA ALA A 8 -13.11 -16.52 -9.12
C ALA A 8 -12.20 -17.73 -9.49
N PRO A 9 -11.67 -17.77 -10.73
CA PRO A 9 -10.79 -18.85 -11.15
C PRO A 9 -9.49 -18.83 -10.35
N GLU A 10 -8.96 -20.02 -10.05
CA GLU A 10 -7.70 -20.16 -9.34
C GLU A 10 -6.54 -19.62 -10.19
N PHE A 11 -5.55 -19.00 -9.54
CA PHE A 11 -4.29 -18.65 -10.17
C PHE A 11 -3.15 -18.73 -9.17
N ASP A 12 -1.96 -18.96 -9.71
CA ASP A 12 -0.70 -18.97 -8.98
C ASP A 12 0.15 -17.78 -9.43
N ALA A 13 0.79 -17.11 -8.49
CA ALA A 13 1.73 -16.02 -8.75
C ALA A 13 3.08 -16.31 -8.11
N LEU A 14 4.16 -16.21 -8.88
CA LEU A 14 5.51 -16.27 -8.34
C LEU A 14 5.81 -14.97 -7.59
N THR A 15 6.17 -15.06 -6.31
CA THR A 15 6.55 -13.90 -5.49
C THR A 15 7.89 -14.12 -4.81
N THR A 16 8.52 -13.04 -4.35
CA THR A 16 9.83 -13.07 -3.66
C THR A 16 9.82 -13.83 -2.35
N HIS A 17 8.66 -13.95 -1.70
CA HIS A 17 8.53 -14.71 -0.47
C HIS A 17 8.27 -16.18 -0.77
N ARG A 18 7.13 -16.48 -1.39
CA ARG A 18 6.67 -17.84 -1.75
C ARG A 18 5.67 -17.73 -2.90
N PRO A 19 5.49 -18.78 -3.74
CA PRO A 19 4.36 -18.82 -4.66
C PRO A 19 3.04 -18.57 -3.92
N LEU A 20 2.23 -17.65 -4.43
CA LEU A 20 0.98 -17.22 -3.84
C LEU A 20 -0.18 -17.77 -4.67
N LYS A 21 -1.15 -18.41 -4.01
CA LYS A 21 -2.39 -18.85 -4.63
C LYS A 21 -3.53 -17.90 -4.30
N LEU A 22 -4.53 -17.81 -5.17
CA LEU A 22 -5.75 -17.08 -4.85
C LEU A 22 -6.45 -17.68 -3.62
N SER A 23 -6.42 -19.01 -3.49
CA SER A 23 -6.95 -19.72 -2.33
C SER A 23 -6.31 -19.29 -1.00
N ASP A 24 -5.05 -18.85 -1.00
CA ASP A 24 -4.36 -18.39 0.22
C ASP A 24 -4.93 -17.07 0.76
N LEU A 25 -5.73 -16.37 -0.06
CA LEU A 25 -6.40 -15.12 0.26
C LEU A 25 -7.91 -15.30 0.47
N ALA A 26 -8.38 -16.53 0.59
CA ALA A 26 -9.80 -16.82 0.83
C ALA A 26 -10.33 -16.07 2.06
N GLY A 27 -11.52 -15.48 1.93
CA GLY A 27 -12.14 -14.67 2.98
C GLY A 27 -11.64 -13.21 3.03
N LYS A 28 -10.64 -12.82 2.22
CA LYS A 28 -10.17 -11.43 2.13
C LYS A 28 -10.72 -10.73 0.89
N TRP A 29 -11.11 -9.47 1.05
CA TRP A 29 -11.60 -8.61 -0.04
C TRP A 29 -10.46 -8.00 -0.86
N VAL A 30 -9.67 -8.84 -1.55
CA VAL A 30 -8.39 -8.43 -2.16
C VAL A 30 -8.52 -7.38 -3.26
N ILE A 31 -9.55 -7.47 -4.10
CA ILE A 31 -9.80 -6.49 -5.17
C ILE A 31 -10.28 -5.17 -4.57
N LEU A 32 -11.21 -5.20 -3.61
CA LEU A 32 -11.69 -3.98 -2.95
C LEU A 32 -10.57 -3.28 -2.18
N ARG A 33 -9.72 -4.05 -1.47
CA ARG A 33 -8.53 -3.54 -0.79
C ARG A 33 -7.57 -2.89 -1.78
N LEU A 34 -7.28 -3.56 -2.90
CA LEU A 34 -6.42 -3.02 -3.95
C LEU A 34 -6.97 -1.71 -4.52
N THR A 35 -8.26 -1.65 -4.85
CA THR A 35 -8.90 -0.43 -5.37
C THR A 35 -8.78 0.72 -4.38
N LYS A 36 -9.02 0.49 -3.08
CA LYS A 36 -8.82 1.51 -2.05
C LYS A 36 -7.36 1.94 -1.97
N ALA A 37 -6.42 0.99 -1.97
CA ALA A 37 -5.00 1.27 -1.91
C ALA A 37 -4.50 2.08 -3.12
N LEU A 38 -5.06 1.86 -4.32
CA LEU A 38 -4.72 2.62 -5.52
C LEU A 38 -5.33 4.04 -5.51
N GLN A 39 -6.55 4.20 -5.00
CA GLN A 39 -7.22 5.50 -4.93
C GLN A 39 -6.67 6.42 -3.84
N THR A 40 -6.08 5.88 -2.78
CA THR A 40 -5.53 6.67 -1.66
C THR A 40 -4.39 7.60 -2.10
N PRO A 41 -3.36 7.13 -2.85
CA PRO A 41 -2.34 7.99 -3.47
C PRO A 41 -2.91 9.10 -4.32
N ASP A 42 -3.88 8.79 -5.19
CA ASP A 42 -4.47 9.77 -6.11
C ASP A 42 -5.16 10.92 -5.36
N LYS A 43 -5.78 10.62 -4.21
CA LYS A 43 -6.50 11.61 -3.40
C LYS A 43 -5.60 12.40 -2.44
N HIS A 44 -4.60 11.74 -1.85
CA HIS A 44 -3.85 12.30 -0.73
C HIS A 44 -2.37 12.56 -1.03
N GLY A 45 -1.86 12.15 -2.19
CA GLY A 45 -0.46 12.31 -2.58
C GLY A 45 0.49 11.52 -1.66
N VAL A 46 0.10 10.31 -1.27
CA VAL A 46 0.86 9.42 -0.36
C VAL A 46 1.09 8.06 -1.00
N ALA A 47 1.92 7.21 -0.41
CA ALA A 47 2.09 5.82 -0.82
C ALA A 47 1.58 4.85 0.24
N THR A 48 1.03 3.70 -0.20
CA THR A 48 0.56 2.64 0.69
C THR A 48 1.62 1.57 0.88
N LEU A 49 1.73 1.02 2.10
CA LEU A 49 2.62 -0.09 2.41
C LEU A 49 2.17 -1.42 1.76
N ALA A 50 3.03 -2.42 1.82
CA ALA A 50 2.68 -3.78 1.42
C ALA A 50 1.49 -4.28 2.28
N ASN A 51 0.49 -4.88 1.62
CA ASN A 51 -0.75 -5.37 2.24
C ASN A 51 -1.60 -4.34 2.97
N TRP A 52 -1.38 -3.03 2.73
CA TRP A 52 -2.10 -1.94 3.40
C TRP A 52 -3.62 -2.10 3.41
N GLU A 53 -4.22 -1.73 4.55
CA GLU A 53 -5.67 -1.64 4.77
C GLU A 53 -6.12 -0.22 5.15
N ALA A 54 -7.38 0.08 4.90
CA ALA A 54 -7.93 1.41 5.18
C ALA A 54 -7.89 1.73 6.68
N GLY A 55 -7.24 2.84 7.03
CA GLY A 55 -7.01 3.25 8.41
C GLY A 55 -5.58 2.98 8.90
N GLU A 56 -4.77 2.22 8.14
CA GLU A 56 -3.35 2.09 8.44
C GLU A 56 -2.54 3.30 7.97
N LYS A 57 -1.36 3.48 8.55
CA LYS A 57 -0.43 4.55 8.21
C LYS A 57 -0.02 4.50 6.74
N VAL A 58 0.25 5.69 6.19
CA VAL A 58 0.71 5.88 4.82
C VAL A 58 2.10 6.49 4.80
N ILE A 59 2.85 6.19 3.75
CA ILE A 59 4.17 6.74 3.50
C ILE A 59 4.02 8.11 2.83
N VAL A 60 4.70 9.12 3.37
CA VAL A 60 4.80 10.41 2.68
C VAL A 60 5.83 10.32 1.54
N PRO A 61 5.62 11.00 0.39
CA PRO A 61 6.57 10.98 -0.72
C PRO A 61 7.97 11.36 -0.23
N ALA A 62 9.04 10.75 -0.76
CA ALA A 62 10.40 11.10 -0.35
C ALA A 62 10.74 12.56 -0.70
N PRO A 63 11.53 13.28 0.13
CA PRO A 63 11.93 14.64 -0.17
C PRO A 63 12.93 14.63 -1.33
N LYS A 64 12.93 15.67 -2.16
CA LYS A 64 13.82 15.77 -3.32
C LYS A 64 14.98 16.74 -3.12
N THR A 65 14.86 17.66 -2.16
CA THR A 65 15.85 18.70 -1.89
C THR A 65 16.36 18.61 -0.44
N PRO A 66 17.58 19.11 -0.16
CA PRO A 66 18.12 19.17 1.20
C PRO A 66 17.22 19.96 2.17
N GLU A 67 16.64 21.06 1.69
CA GLU A 67 15.74 21.91 2.48
C GLU A 67 14.48 21.14 2.95
N GLU A 68 13.90 20.31 2.07
CA GLU A 68 12.76 19.46 2.42
C GLU A 68 13.12 18.38 3.45
N ILE A 69 14.38 17.90 3.44
CA ILE A 69 14.87 16.93 4.44
C ILE A 69 14.91 17.59 5.83
N GLU A 70 15.49 18.79 5.93
CA GLU A 70 15.56 19.52 7.19
C GLU A 70 14.16 19.85 7.73
N LYS A 71 13.25 20.26 6.85
CA LYS A 71 11.86 20.51 7.22
C LYS A 71 11.20 19.24 7.77
N ARG A 72 11.42 18.10 7.12
CA ARG A 72 10.83 16.82 7.49
C ARG A 72 11.32 16.31 8.85
N MET A 73 12.58 16.57 9.20
CA MET A 73 13.12 16.26 10.54
C MET A 73 12.39 17.02 11.67
N ASN A 74 11.76 18.15 11.34
CA ASN A 74 11.00 18.97 12.29
C ASN A 74 9.48 18.73 12.26
N GLU A 75 8.97 17.96 11.29
CA GLU A 75 7.54 17.72 11.10
C GLU A 75 6.97 16.59 11.99
N GLY A 76 7.81 15.92 12.78
CA GLY A 76 7.38 14.94 13.80
C GLY A 76 6.80 13.64 13.23
N TYR A 77 7.10 13.30 11.98
CA TYR A 77 6.69 12.04 11.38
C TYR A 77 7.41 10.84 12.01
N GLU A 78 6.75 9.68 11.93
CA GLU A 78 7.41 8.42 12.28
C GLU A 78 8.32 8.03 11.11
N CYS A 79 9.60 8.39 11.22
CA CYS A 79 10.60 8.12 10.20
C CYS A 79 11.51 6.97 10.64
N LYS A 80 11.60 5.93 9.82
CA LYS A 80 12.64 4.91 9.97
C LYS A 80 13.96 5.38 9.36
N ASP A 81 13.85 6.18 8.30
CA ASP A 81 14.96 6.82 7.60
C ASP A 81 14.48 8.16 7.01
N TRP A 82 15.38 9.04 6.59
CA TRP A 82 15.05 10.37 6.04
C TRP A 82 14.12 10.29 4.82
N CYS A 83 14.25 9.23 4.02
CA CYS A 83 13.45 8.97 2.84
C CYS A 83 12.19 8.13 3.10
N LEU A 84 12.07 7.53 4.29
CA LEU A 84 10.97 6.63 4.65
C LEU A 84 10.30 7.09 5.95
N CYS A 85 9.28 7.93 5.77
CA CYS A 85 8.47 8.47 6.85
C CYS A 85 7.00 8.11 6.66
N CYS A 86 6.36 7.75 7.76
CA CYS A 86 4.95 7.40 7.81
C CYS A 86 4.15 8.45 8.58
N LYS A 87 2.90 8.65 8.16
CA LYS A 87 1.91 9.44 8.89
C LYS A 87 0.59 8.71 8.96
N GLN A 88 -0.22 9.06 9.95
CA GLN A 88 -1.63 8.70 9.98
C GLN A 88 -2.40 9.59 8.99
N LEU A 89 -3.32 9.00 8.23
CA LEU A 89 -4.26 9.75 7.37
C LEU A 89 -5.33 10.45 8.20
#